data_AF-A0A351GF06-F1
#
_entry.id   AF-A0A351GF06-F1
#
_cell.length_a   1.000
_cell.length_b   1.000
_cell.length_c   1.000
_cell.angle_alpha   90.00
_cell.angle_beta   90.00
_cell.angle_gamma   90.00
#
_symmetry.space_group_name_H-M   'P 1'
#
loop_
_entity.id
_entity.type
_entity.pdbx_description
1 polymer ?
#
loop_
_entity_poly.entity_id
_entity_poly.type
_entity_poly.pdbx_seq_one_letter_code
_entity_poly.pdbx_strand_id
1 'polypeptide(L)' 'MKVLMIGAGNMGLTFAEGMVDSPHIRDKHLLIYDKSAIVRQHLKEDNRFRVYDDLAEAIKPANIIFLAVKPYHSEELF' A
#
# COMPACT_ATOMS: atom_id res chain seq x y z
N MET A 1 1.65 -5.01 13.52
CA MET A 1 0.50 -4.37 12.83
C MET A 1 0.74 -4.45 11.33
N LYS A 2 -0.31 -4.66 10.53
CA LYS A 2 -0.24 -4.60 9.07
C LYS A 2 -0.94 -3.34 8.58
N VAL A 3 -0.22 -2.53 7.81
CA VAL A 3 -0.71 -1.26 7.27
C VAL A 3 -0.85 -1.42 5.77
N LEU A 4 -2.05 -1.19 5.25
CA LEU A 4 -2.33 -1.20 3.82
C LEU A 4 -2.31 0.22 3.27
N MET A 5 -1.48 0.46 2.26
CA MET A 5 -1.49 1.68 1.46
C MET A 5 -2.30 1.43 0.18
N ILE A 6 -3.44 2.11 0.03
CA ILE A 6 -4.23 2.12 -1.20
C ILE A 6 -3.87 3.39 -1.96
N GLY A 7 -3.21 3.21 -3.11
CA GLY A 7 -2.60 4.28 -3.89
C GLY A 7 -1.11 4.43 -3.58
N ALA A 8 -0.28 4.10 -4.55
CA ALA A 8 1.19 4.15 -4.46
C ALA A 8 1.77 5.18 -5.44
N GLY A 9 1.07 6.30 -5.63
CA GLY A 9 1.68 7.50 -6.21
C GLY A 9 2.68 8.14 -5.24
N ASN A 10 3.30 9.26 -5.64
CA ASN A 10 4.38 9.90 -4.87
C ASN A 10 4.10 10.00 -3.35
N MET A 11 2.92 10.50 -2.96
CA MET A 11 2.58 10.66 -1.54
C MET A 11 2.45 9.32 -0.82
N GLY A 12 1.73 8.35 -1.39
CA GLY A 12 1.55 7.03 -0.79
C GLY A 12 2.87 6.28 -0.66
N LEU A 13 3.74 6.41 -1.67
CA LEU A 13 5.08 5.82 -1.66
C LEU A 13 5.99 6.48 -0.62
N THR A 14 6.02 7.81 -0.52
CA THR A 14 6.82 8.50 0.51
C THR A 14 6.41 8.08 1.93
N PHE A 15 5.10 7.92 2.19
CA PHE A 15 4.65 7.38 3.47
C PHE A 15 5.05 5.92 3.66
N ALA A 16 4.91 5.09 2.63
CA ALA A 16 5.31 3.69 2.65
C ALA A 16 6.81 3.53 2.97
N GLU A 17 7.68 4.28 2.30
CA GLU A 17 9.13 4.28 2.53
C GLU A 17 9.48 4.74 3.96
N GLY A 18 8.89 5.84 4.43
CA GLY A 18 9.13 6.31 5.80
C GLY A 18 8.62 5.33 6.86
N MET A 19 7.53 4.61 6.59
CA MET A 19 6.98 3.61 7.51
C MET A 19 7.80 2.34 7.54
N VAL A 20 8.33 1.88 6.41
CA VAL A 20 9.07 0.62 6.35
C VAL A 20 10.42 0.68 7.05
N ASP A 21 11.00 1.88 7.14
CA ASP A 21 12.23 2.15 7.87
C ASP A 21 11.99 2.36 9.39
N SER A 22 10.73 2.35 9.84
CA SER A 22 10.35 2.51 11.26
C SER A 22 10.51 1.20 12.04
N PRO A 23 10.98 1.25 13.31
CA PRO A 23 11.08 0.06 14.16
C PRO A 23 9.73 -0.57 14.53
N HIS A 24 8.60 0.09 14.21
CA HIS A 24 7.26 -0.36 14.57
C HIS A 24 6.61 -1.23 13.48
N ILE A 25 7.10 -1.15 12.24
CA ILE A 25 6.62 -1.95 11.12
C ILE A 25 7.59 -3.10 10.92
N ARG A 26 7.05 -4.33 10.99
CA ARG A 26 7.84 -5.53 10.71
C ARG A 26 8.01 -5.69 9.20
N ASP A 27 9.04 -6.43 8.80
CA ASP A 27 9.25 -6.78 7.40
C ASP A 27 7.97 -7.33 6.76
N LYS A 28 7.65 -6.87 5.54
CA LYS A 28 6.46 -7.25 4.74
C LYS A 28 5.10 -7.02 5.43
N HIS A 29 5.06 -6.23 6.49
CA HIS A 29 3.81 -5.80 7.11
C HIS A 29 3.25 -4.50 6.52
N LEU A 30 4.02 -3.86 5.65
CA LEU A 30 3.53 -2.79 4.81
C LEU A 30 2.99 -3.37 3.51
N LEU A 31 1.67 -3.33 3.38
CA LEU A 31 0.93 -3.87 2.26
C LEU A 31 0.66 -2.72 1.28
N ILE A 32 0.76 -2.98 -0.02
CA ILE A 32 0.50 -1.96 -1.04
C ILE A 32 -0.47 -2.50 -2.08
N TYR A 33 -1.44 -1.67 -2.45
CA TYR A 33 -2.24 -1.82 -3.66
C TYR A 33 -2.27 -0.50 -4.42
N ASP A 34 -2.10 -0.57 -5.74
CA ASP A 34 -2.33 0.55 -6.65
C ASP A 34 -3.17 0.07 -7.83
N LYS A 35 -4.01 0.93 -8.39
CA LYS A 35 -4.84 0.60 -9.56
C LYS A 35 -3.98 0.28 -10.81
N SER A 36 -2.82 0.91 -10.93
CA SER A 36 -1.90 0.72 -12.07
C SER A 36 -1.10 -0.57 -11.91
N ALA A 37 -1.30 -1.51 -12.83
CA ALA A 37 -0.53 -2.76 -12.86
C ALA A 37 0.98 -2.51 -13.03
N ILE A 38 1.36 -1.47 -13.79
CA ILE A 38 2.76 -1.08 -14.01
C ILE A 38 3.40 -0.65 -12.68
N VAL A 39 2.70 0.16 -11.89
CA VAL A 39 3.17 0.60 -10.57
C VAL A 39 3.32 -0.60 -9.64
N ARG A 40 2.34 -1.51 -9.62
CA ARG A 40 2.43 -2.73 -8.81
C ARG A 40 3.62 -3.61 -9.20
N GLN A 41 3.88 -3.76 -10.50
CA GLN A 41 4.99 -4.57 -10.98
C GLN A 41 6.34 -3.98 -10.56
N HIS A 42 6.51 -2.67 -10.69
CA HIS A 42 7.71 -1.99 -10.22
C HIS A 42 7.90 -2.15 -8.70
N LEU A 43 6.84 -1.95 -7.91
CA LEU A 43 6.92 -2.07 -6.45
C LEU A 43 7.19 -3.50 -5.96
N LYS A 44 6.87 -4.53 -6.76
CA LYS A 44 7.23 -5.92 -6.46
C LYS A 44 8.75 -6.17 -6.50
N GLU A 45 9.52 -5.27 -7.12
CA GLU A 45 10.98 -5.33 -7.13
C GLU A 45 11.56 -4.94 -5.74
N ASP A 46 10.80 -4.20 -4.93
CA ASP A 46 11.17 -3.85 -3.56
C ASP A 46 10.62 -4.87 -2.55
N ASN A 47 11.53 -5.70 -2.03
CA ASN A 47 11.22 -6.77 -1.08
C ASN A 47 10.70 -6.30 0.28
N ARG A 48 10.82 -4.99 0.60
CA ARG A 48 10.32 -4.40 1.85
C ARG A 48 8.79 -4.36 1.88
N PHE A 49 8.16 -4.29 0.71
CA PHE A 49 6.71 -4.19 0.57
C PHE A 49 6.07 -5.53 0.24
N ARG A 50 4.81 -5.68 0.65
CA ARG A 50 3.94 -6.76 0.16
C ARG A 50 2.90 -6.19 -0.79
N VAL A 51 3.13 -6.33 -2.09
CA VAL A 51 2.24 -5.80 -3.13
C VAL A 51 1.16 -6.82 -3.49
N TYR A 52 -0.09 -6.36 -3.53
CA TYR A 52 -1.25 -7.16 -3.92
C TYR A 52 -1.75 -6.76 -5.30
N ASP A 53 -2.16 -7.74 -6.10
CA ASP A 53 -2.80 -7.49 -7.40
C ASP A 53 -4.30 -7.24 -7.30
N ASP A 54 -4.90 -7.65 -6.19
CA ASP A 54 -6.32 -7.52 -5.89
C ASP A 54 -6.53 -6.78 -4.56
N LEU A 55 -7.44 -5.80 -4.57
CA LEU A 55 -7.70 -4.97 -3.40
C LEU A 55 -8.42 -5.76 -2.30
N ALA A 56 -9.35 -6.65 -2.64
CA ALA A 56 -10.09 -7.43 -1.64
C ALA A 56 -9.15 -8.37 -0.87
N GLU A 57 -8.17 -8.97 -1.52
CA GLU A 57 -7.12 -9.75 -0.88
C GLU A 57 -6.18 -8.89 -0.02
N ALA A 58 -5.91 -7.65 -0.42
CA ALA A 58 -5.07 -6.71 0.32
C ALA A 58 -5.71 -6.26 1.63
N ILE A 59 -7.04 -6.12 1.65
CA ILE A 59 -7.83 -5.65 2.80
C ILE A 59 -7.89 -6.70 3.91
N LYS A 60 -8.10 -7.99 3.57
CA LYS A 60 -8.27 -9.08 4.55
C LYS A 60 -7.25 -9.08 5.70
N PRO A 61 -5.94 -8.93 5.46
CA PRO A 61 -4.94 -8.92 6.52
C PRO A 61 -4.66 -7.54 7.14
N ALA A 62 -5.24 -6.45 6.62
CA ALA A 62 -4.94 -5.09 7.03
C ALA A 62 -5.53 -4.77 8.42
N ASN A 63 -4.74 -4.11 9.28
CA ASN A 63 -5.23 -3.56 10.54
C ASN A 63 -5.54 -2.07 10.42
N ILE A 64 -4.76 -1.36 9.60
CA ILE A 64 -4.93 0.05 9.28
C ILE A 64 -4.88 0.20 7.76
N ILE A 65 -5.77 1.01 7.21
CA ILE A 65 -5.81 1.32 5.78
C ILE A 65 -5.56 2.81 5.59
N PHE A 66 -4.54 3.15 4.82
CA PHE A 66 -4.24 4.49 4.34
C PHE A 66 -4.80 4.65 2.94
N LEU A 67 -5.71 5.62 2.78
CA LEU A 67 -6.25 6.01 1.48
C LEU A 67 -5.40 7.14 0.90
N ALA A 68 -4.38 6.79 0.11
CA ALA A 68 -3.48 7.72 -0.58
C ALA A 68 -3.86 7.89 -2.06
N VAL A 69 -5.16 7.96 -2.34
CA VAL A 69 -5.72 8.19 -3.67
C VAL A 69 -6.15 9.66 -3.85
N LYS A 70 -6.44 10.06 -5.08
CA LYS A 70 -7.07 11.37 -5.35
C LYS A 70 -8.50 11.39 -4.78
N PRO A 71 -9.02 12.55 -4.31
CA PRO A 71 -10.33 12.62 -3.67
C PRO A 71 -11.48 12.03 -4.51
N TYR A 72 -11.47 12.26 -5.83
CA TYR A 72 -12.51 11.73 -6.72
C TYR A 72 -12.45 10.21 -6.95
N HIS A 73 -11.36 9.54 -6.56
CA HIS A 73 -11.29 8.08 -6.57
C HIS A 73 -11.66 7.45 -5.22
N SER A 74 -11.79 8.24 -4.14
CA SER A 74 -12.04 7.66 -2.82
C SER A 74 -13.47 7.20 -2.64
N GLU A 75 -14.44 7.77 -3.37
CA GLU A 75 -15.85 7.37 -3.28
C GLU A 75 -16.05 5.89 -3.63
N GLU A 76 -15.27 5.34 -4.56
CA GLU A 76 -15.32 3.92 -4.95
C GLU A 76 -14.74 2.96 -3.89
N LEU A 77 -14.18 3.50 -2.79
CA LEU A 77 -13.49 2.73 -1.74
C LEU A 77 -14.29 2.59 -0.44
N PHE A 78 -15.49 3.20 -0.35
CA PHE A 78 -16.39 3.14 0.80
C PHE A 78 -17.67 2.35 0.46
#